data_AF-A0A7C6E9U6-F1
#
_entry.id   AF-A0A7C6E9U6-F1
#
_cell.length_a   1.000
_cell.length_b   1.000
_cell.length_c   1.000
_cell.angle_alpha   90.00
_cell.angle_beta   90.00
_cell.angle_gamma   90.00
#
_symmetry.space_group_name_H-M   'P 1'
#
loop_
_entity.id
_entity.type
_entity.pdbx_description
1 polymer ?
#
loop_
_entity_poly.entity_id
_entity_poly.type
_entity_poly.pdbx_seq_one_letter_code
_entity_poly.pdbx_strand_id
1 'polypeptide(L)'
;MPKKAIAEPETTRLTITWSKDADLALRSFLGERGMKKGDISKFIEEAVRWRIFQQTVRQARQAFADVPPGELQRMIEEAVADVRAKRYRQRAERL
;
A
#
# COMPACT_ATOMS: atom_id res chain seq x y z
N MET A 1 -22.87 -34.93 6.81
CA MET A 1 -21.63 -34.42 7.44
C MET A 1 -21.08 -33.29 6.56
N PRO A 2 -21.31 -32.00 6.87
CA PRO A 2 -20.78 -30.92 6.04
C PRO A 2 -19.25 -30.86 6.18
N LYS A 3 -18.55 -30.87 5.04
CA LYS A 3 -17.09 -30.70 4.96
C LYS A 3 -16.73 -29.37 5.62
N LYS A 4 -15.93 -29.43 6.68
CA LYS A 4 -15.29 -28.27 7.29
C LYS A 4 -14.44 -27.60 6.21
N ALA A 5 -14.82 -26.39 5.78
CA ALA A 5 -13.98 -25.56 4.93
C ALA A 5 -12.67 -25.32 5.69
N ILE A 6 -11.60 -25.92 5.20
CA ILE A 6 -10.25 -25.65 5.70
C ILE A 6 -9.99 -24.23 5.20
N ALA A 7 -9.92 -23.26 6.11
CA ALA A 7 -9.48 -21.91 5.78
C ALA A 7 -8.16 -22.03 5.03
N GLU A 8 -8.11 -21.47 3.81
CA GLU A 8 -6.88 -21.44 3.04
C GLU A 8 -5.79 -20.74 3.87
N PRO A 9 -4.55 -21.23 3.86
CA PRO A 9 -3.47 -20.48 4.49
C PRO A 9 -3.37 -19.10 3.81
N GLU A 10 -3.54 -18.03 4.58
CA GLU A 10 -3.35 -16.61 4.21
C GLU A 10 -1.87 -16.29 3.90
N THR A 11 -1.16 -17.16 3.19
CA THR A 11 0.25 -16.98 2.86
C THR A 11 0.57 -17.70 1.55
N THR A 12 0.99 -16.93 0.55
CA THR A 12 1.50 -17.46 -0.71
C THR A 12 3.01 -17.69 -0.63
N ARG A 13 3.47 -18.87 -1.04
CA ARG A 13 4.91 -19.16 -1.17
C ARG A 13 5.43 -18.58 -2.48
N LEU A 14 6.50 -17.80 -2.39
CA LEU A 14 7.17 -17.20 -3.53
C LEU A 14 8.64 -17.65 -3.59
N THR A 15 9.08 -18.09 -4.76
CA THR A 15 10.50 -18.34 -5.07
C THR A 15 10.94 -17.29 -6.09
N ILE A 16 12.01 -16.55 -5.80
CA ILE A 16 12.58 -15.51 -6.68
C ILE A 16 14.07 -15.73 -6.87
N THR A 17 14.59 -15.24 -8.00
CA THR A 17 16.04 -15.15 -8.27
C THR A 17 16.44 -13.68 -8.28
N TRP A 18 17.55 -13.36 -7.61
CA TRP A 18 18.10 -12.01 -7.50
C TRP A 18 19.62 -12.06 -7.31
N SER A 19 20.28 -10.90 -7.34
CA SER A 19 21.74 -10.84 -7.25
C SER A 19 22.25 -11.30 -5.88
N LYS A 20 23.46 -11.87 -5.88
CA LYS A 20 24.18 -12.24 -4.64
C LYS A 20 24.41 -11.03 -3.74
N ASP A 21 24.70 -9.88 -4.33
CA ASP A 21 24.96 -8.64 -3.60
C ASP A 21 23.71 -8.16 -2.85
N ALA A 22 22.53 -8.28 -3.45
CA ALA A 22 21.27 -7.93 -2.79
C ALA A 22 20.93 -8.89 -1.64
N ASP A 23 21.19 -10.19 -1.84
CA ASP A 23 21.05 -11.19 -0.76
C ASP A 23 21.97 -10.90 0.42
N LEU A 24 23.26 -10.61 0.14
CA LEU A 24 24.23 -10.27 1.17
C LEU A 24 23.82 -8.99 1.91
N ALA A 25 23.50 -7.93 1.18
CA ALA A 25 23.08 -6.66 1.77
C ALA A 25 21.84 -6.82 2.65
N LEU A 26 20.82 -7.57 2.19
CA LEU A 26 19.61 -7.82 2.98
C LEU A 26 19.92 -8.60 4.27
N ARG A 27 20.71 -9.68 4.16
CA ARG A 27 21.03 -10.53 5.30
C ARG A 27 21.89 -9.79 6.32
N SER A 28 22.87 -9.00 5.87
CA SER A 28 23.67 -8.15 6.76
C SER A 28 22.79 -7.12 7.48
N PHE A 29 21.93 -6.41 6.74
CA PHE A 29 21.02 -5.42 7.30
C PHE A 29 20.06 -6.01 8.35
N LEU A 30 19.47 -7.17 8.09
CA LEU A 30 18.59 -7.84 9.04
C LEU A 30 19.40 -8.45 10.20
N GLY A 31 20.58 -9.00 9.92
CA GLY A 31 21.47 -9.61 10.90
C GLY A 31 21.87 -8.64 12.01
N GLU A 32 22.23 -7.40 11.66
CA GLU A 32 22.52 -6.32 12.60
C GLU A 32 21.36 -5.99 13.56
N ARG A 33 20.12 -6.35 13.19
CA ARG A 33 18.89 -6.09 13.96
C ARG A 33 18.37 -7.31 14.73
N GLY A 34 19.14 -8.40 14.77
CA GLY A 34 18.74 -9.63 15.45
C GLY A 34 17.73 -10.47 14.67
N MET A 35 17.98 -10.63 13.36
CA MET A 35 17.16 -11.39 12.42
C MET A 35 16.59 -12.69 13.00
N LYS A 36 15.27 -12.86 12.84
CA LYS A 36 14.51 -14.08 13.18
C LYS A 36 14.01 -14.78 11.92
N LYS A 37 13.57 -16.03 12.09
CA LYS A 37 12.93 -16.79 11.01
C LYS A 37 11.71 -16.03 10.49
N GLY A 38 11.68 -15.76 9.19
CA GLY A 38 10.58 -15.05 8.53
C GLY A 38 10.82 -13.54 8.33
N ASP A 39 11.88 -12.96 8.90
CA ASP A 39 12.14 -11.52 8.75
C ASP A 39 12.52 -11.14 7.31
N ILE A 40 13.18 -12.03 6.57
CA ILE A 40 13.42 -11.84 5.12
C ILE A 40 12.09 -11.72 4.37
N SER A 41 11.16 -12.65 4.61
CA SER A 41 9.85 -12.65 3.94
C SER A 41 9.06 -11.38 4.26
N LYS A 42 9.02 -10.98 5.55
CA LYS A 42 8.37 -9.74 6.00
C LYS A 42 9.00 -8.50 5.37
N PHE A 43 10.33 -8.44 5.36
CA PHE A 43 11.05 -7.30 4.78
C PHE A 43 10.75 -7.17 3.28
N ILE A 44 10.76 -8.28 2.53
CA ILE A 44 10.45 -8.27 1.10
C ILE A 44 8.99 -7.84 0.88
N GLU A 45 8.05 -8.35 1.68
CA GLU A 45 6.64 -7.96 1.60
C GLU A 45 6.45 -6.46 1.83
N GLU A 46 7.04 -5.92 2.89
CA GLU A 46 6.99 -4.48 3.19
C GLU A 46 7.64 -3.65 2.09
N ALA A 47 8.80 -4.07 1.57
CA ALA A 47 9.50 -3.37 0.50
C ALA A 47 8.66 -3.33 -0.79
N VAL A 48 7.99 -4.43 -1.13
CA VAL A 48 7.08 -4.49 -2.30
C VAL A 48 5.88 -3.57 -2.10
N ARG A 49 5.22 -3.65 -0.93
CA ARG A 49 4.08 -2.77 -0.61
C ARG A 49 4.48 -1.29 -0.67
N TRP A 50 5.64 -0.95 -0.11
CA TRP A 50 6.17 0.40 -0.15
C TRP A 50 6.49 0.85 -1.57
N ARG A 51 7.10 -0.02 -2.40
CA ARG A 51 7.42 0.30 -3.79
C ARG A 51 6.18 0.60 -4.62
N ILE A 52 5.14 -0.23 -4.48
CA ILE A 52 3.86 -0.03 -5.16
C ILE A 52 3.25 1.29 -4.72
N PHE A 53 3.16 1.55 -3.41
CA PHE A 53 2.63 2.81 -2.87
C PHE A 53 3.36 4.03 -3.44
N GLN A 54 4.69 4.02 -3.43
CA GLN A 54 5.51 5.10 -3.95
C GLN A 54 5.31 5.32 -5.47
N GLN A 55 5.08 4.25 -6.23
CA GLN A 55 4.76 4.37 -7.65
C GLN A 55 3.37 4.97 -7.87
N THR A 56 2.36 4.52 -7.12
CA THR A 56 1.00 5.07 -7.20
C THR A 56 0.96 6.54 -6.83
N VAL A 57 1.64 6.95 -5.74
CA VAL A 57 1.72 8.37 -5.35
C VAL A 57 2.41 9.19 -6.43
N ARG A 58 3.46 8.66 -7.05
CA ARG A 58 4.19 9.35 -8.12
C ARG A 58 3.31 9.51 -9.36
N GLN A 59 2.59 8.48 -9.76
CA GLN A 59 1.64 8.54 -10.89
C GLN A 59 0.53 9.56 -10.62
N ALA A 60 -0.05 9.54 -9.41
CA ALA A 60 -1.06 10.51 -9.02
C ALA A 60 -0.50 11.94 -9.10
N ARG A 61 0.69 12.19 -8.56
CA ARG A 61 1.34 13.51 -8.63
C ARG A 61 1.65 13.94 -10.06
N GLN A 62 2.12 13.02 -10.91
CA GLN A 62 2.39 13.29 -12.33
C GLN A 62 1.12 13.68 -13.09
N ALA A 63 -0.02 13.05 -12.79
CA ALA A 63 -1.30 13.40 -13.41
C ALA A 63 -1.74 14.85 -13.14
N PHE A 64 -1.22 15.47 -12.08
CA PHE A 64 -1.51 16.87 -11.71
C PHE A 64 -0.27 17.77 -11.80
N ALA A 65 0.82 17.32 -12.45
CA ALA A 65 2.08 18.07 -12.49
C ALA A 65 1.95 19.44 -13.17
N ASP A 66 1.06 19.55 -14.17
CA ASP A 66 0.82 20.78 -14.92
C ASP A 66 -0.27 21.67 -14.31
N VAL A 67 -0.88 21.25 -13.19
CA VAL A 67 -1.95 22.00 -12.53
C VAL A 67 -1.33 23.00 -11.54
N PRO A 68 -1.61 24.31 -11.67
CA PRO A 68 -1.14 25.31 -10.72
C PRO A 68 -1.60 24.98 -9.29
N PRO A 69 -0.78 25.22 -8.25
CA PRO A 69 -1.13 24.86 -6.88
C PRO A 69 -2.47 25.43 -6.39
N GLY A 70 -2.81 26.66 -6.79
CA GLY A 70 -4.08 27.28 -6.44
C GLY A 70 -5.29 26.61 -7.11
N GLU A 71 -5.13 26.11 -8.34
CA GLU A 71 -6.18 25.36 -9.03
C GLU A 71 -6.34 23.97 -8.43
N LEU A 72 -5.22 23.29 -8.15
CA LEU A 72 -5.23 22.01 -7.44
C LEU A 72 -5.93 22.11 -6.07
N GLN A 73 -5.64 23.16 -5.32
CA GLN A 73 -6.28 23.43 -4.02
C GLN A 73 -7.79 23.62 -4.17
N ARG A 74 -8.24 24.36 -5.19
CA ARG A 74 -9.66 24.53 -5.49
C ARG A 74 -10.34 23.21 -5.85
N MET A 75 -9.72 22.38 -6.68
CA MET A 75 -10.24 21.06 -7.03
C MET A 75 -10.39 20.16 -5.79
N ILE A 76 -9.43 20.23 -4.85
CA ILE A 76 -9.51 19.51 -3.57
C ILE A 76 -10.67 20.02 -2.72
N GLU A 77 -10.83 21.34 -2.59
CA GLU A 77 -11.90 21.95 -1.81
C GLU A 77 -13.28 21.58 -2.34
N GLU A 78 -13.46 21.64 -3.66
CA GLU A 78 -14.70 21.25 -4.35
C GLU A 78 -15.03 19.78 -4.09
N ALA A 79 -14.07 18.87 -4.30
CA ALA A 79 -14.27 17.45 -4.08
C ALA A 79 -14.61 17.12 -2.61
N VAL A 80 -13.97 17.80 -1.66
CA VAL A 80 -14.25 17.63 -0.22
C VAL A 80 -15.64 18.17 0.14
N ALA A 81 -16.04 19.31 -0.40
CA ALA A 81 -17.37 19.89 -0.20
C ALA A 81 -18.46 18.93 -0.71
N ASP A 82 -18.27 18.34 -1.89
CA ASP A 82 -19.18 17.36 -2.48
C ASP A 82 -19.36 16.11 -1.63
N VAL A 83 -18.26 15.52 -1.14
CA VAL A 83 -18.31 14.33 -0.28
C VAL A 83 -19.04 14.65 1.03
N ARG A 84 -18.78 15.82 1.62
CA ARG A 84 -19.47 16.28 2.83
C ARG A 84 -20.97 16.45 2.57
N ALA A 85 -21.34 17.14 1.49
CA ALA A 85 -22.74 17.35 1.11
C ALA A 85 -23.48 16.02 0.86
N LYS A 86 -22.82 15.04 0.22
CA LYS A 86 -23.37 13.67 0.06
C LYS A 86 -23.59 12.98 1.40
N ARG A 87 -22.61 13.04 2.32
CA ARG A 87 -22.75 12.45 3.67
C ARG A 87 -23.88 13.10 4.48
N TYR A 88 -24.04 14.41 4.41
CA TYR A 88 -25.12 15.10 5.11
C TYR A 88 -26.50 14.71 4.57
N ARG A 89 -26.65 14.61 3.24
CA ARG A 89 -27.90 14.12 2.60
C ARG A 89 -28.25 12.70 3.04
N GLN A 90 -27.29 11.77 2.98
CA GLN A 90 -27.49 10.39 3.42
C GLN A 90 -27.87 10.26 4.90
N ARG A 91 -27.40 11.19 5.74
CA ARG A 91 -27.74 11.21 7.17
C ARG A 91 -29.14 11.80 7.41
N ALA A 92 -29.54 12.79 6.62
CA ALA A 92 -30.89 13.36 6.67
C ALA A 92 -31.95 12.36 6.17
N GLU A 93 -31.64 11.53 5.18
CA GLU A 93 -32.53 10.47 4.65
C GLU A 93 -32.70 9.26 5.60
N ARG A 94 -31.85 9.15 6.63
CA ARG A 94 -31.92 8.07 7.64
C ARG A 94 -32.68 8.47 8.91
N LEU A 95 -33.15 9.71 9.00
CA LEU A 95 -33.98 10.25 10.08
C LEU A 95 -35.43 10.36 9.59
#